data_AF-A0A959NYT2-F1
#
_entry.id   AF-A0A959NYT2-F1
#
_cell.length_a   1.000
_cell.length_b   1.000
_cell.length_c   1.000
_cell.angle_alpha   90.00
_cell.angle_beta   90.00
_cell.angle_gamma   90.00
#
_symmetry.space_group_name_H-M   'P 1'
#
loop_
_entity.id
_entity.type
_entity.pdbx_description
1 polymer ?
#
loop_
_entity_poly.entity_id
_entity_poly.type
_entity_poly.pdbx_seq_one_letter_code
_entity_poly.pdbx_strand_id
1 'polypeptide(L)'
;MEALQFNKLLLKTAFSCMACDGDIDKREVKLIKKLQKENKTFGEIDINAELDTLLLDINKNGQQFLKNYLNELKSSELTETNELKLIEVAIETIKADEIIEYSEVKFFKVIRSNLKIDNDSILEKHPDFEDYLEQDIITDSYLARLQDDFFDTHISNEFELISQIDDDILDSLKEKNEE
;
A
#
# COMPACT_ATOMS: atom_id res chain seq x y z
N MET A 1 -18.33 -3.46 -7.37
CA MET A 1 -17.79 -2.10 -7.15
C MET A 1 -17.67 -1.34 -8.46
N GLU A 2 -17.86 -0.02 -8.46
CA GLU A 2 -17.66 0.84 -9.65
C GLU A 2 -16.16 1.01 -9.99
N ALA A 3 -15.82 1.19 -11.26
CA ALA A 3 -14.43 1.24 -11.73
C ALA A 3 -13.61 2.36 -11.06
N LEU A 4 -14.20 3.55 -10.90
CA LEU A 4 -13.51 4.68 -10.26
C LEU A 4 -13.25 4.43 -8.77
N GLN A 5 -14.20 3.82 -8.07
CA GLN A 5 -14.05 3.45 -6.67
C GLN A 5 -12.95 2.40 -6.49
N PHE A 6 -12.91 1.41 -7.40
CA PHE A 6 -11.86 0.39 -7.37
C PHE A 6 -10.47 0.98 -7.65
N ASN A 7 -10.35 1.92 -8.58
CA ASN A 7 -9.11 2.63 -8.86
C ASN A 7 -8.58 3.40 -7.64
N LYS A 8 -9.48 4.08 -6.92
CA LYS A 8 -9.13 4.74 -5.65
C LYS A 8 -8.72 3.74 -4.58
N LEU A 9 -9.42 2.60 -4.49
CA LEU A 9 -9.06 1.54 -3.56
C LEU A 9 -7.66 0.98 -3.87
N LEU A 10 -7.32 0.74 -5.15
CA LEU A 10 -5.98 0.32 -5.55
C LEU A 10 -4.90 1.33 -5.11
N LEU A 11 -5.13 2.63 -5.32
CA LEU A 11 -4.17 3.65 -4.91
C LEU A 11 -4.04 3.70 -3.38
N LYS A 12 -5.16 3.60 -2.67
CA LYS A 12 -5.21 3.57 -1.21
C LYS A 12 -4.51 2.34 -0.64
N THR A 13 -4.59 1.20 -1.31
CA THR A 13 -3.83 -0.01 -0.98
C THR A 13 -2.33 0.23 -1.09
N ALA A 14 -1.85 0.75 -2.23
CA ALA A 14 -0.44 1.10 -2.39
C ALA A 14 0.01 2.07 -1.30
N PHE A 15 -0.71 3.18 -1.14
CA PHE A 15 -0.38 4.20 -0.15
C PHE A 15 -0.34 3.66 1.29
N SER A 16 -1.28 2.77 1.64
CA SER A 16 -1.34 2.18 2.97
C SER A 16 -0.19 1.20 3.22
N CYS A 17 0.34 0.54 2.20
CA CYS A 17 1.54 -0.28 2.32
C CYS A 17 2.78 0.58 2.60
N MET A 18 2.95 1.68 1.86
CA MET A 18 4.07 2.62 2.08
C MET A 18 4.06 3.14 3.51
N ALA A 19 2.93 3.70 3.94
CA ALA A 19 2.86 4.40 5.21
C ALA A 19 2.77 3.48 6.45
N CYS A 20 2.89 2.16 6.29
CA CYS A 20 2.61 1.20 7.38
C CYS A 20 3.75 1.04 8.37
N ASP A 21 4.99 1.34 7.96
CA ASP A 21 6.18 1.36 8.80
C ASP A 21 6.41 2.73 9.49
N GLY A 22 5.65 3.75 9.07
CA GLY A 22 5.74 5.12 9.60
C GLY A 22 6.69 6.02 8.82
N ASP A 23 7.19 5.57 7.67
CA ASP A 23 7.93 6.37 6.70
C ASP A 23 7.23 6.32 5.33
N ILE A 24 7.49 7.31 4.47
CA ILE A 24 7.09 7.23 3.05
C ILE A 24 8.33 7.58 2.25
N ASP A 25 8.95 6.58 1.63
CA ASP A 25 10.15 6.76 0.86
C ASP A 25 9.82 7.33 -0.53
N LYS A 26 10.72 8.19 -1.01
CA LYS A 26 10.65 8.83 -2.33
C LYS A 26 10.59 7.80 -3.47
N ARG A 27 11.20 6.62 -3.28
CA ARG A 27 11.21 5.49 -4.23
C ARG A 27 9.81 4.90 -4.39
N GLU A 28 9.03 4.81 -3.32
CA GLU A 28 7.67 4.29 -3.33
C GLU A 28 6.70 5.25 -4.04
N VAL A 29 6.81 6.55 -3.75
CA VAL A 29 6.05 7.60 -4.46
C VAL A 29 6.35 7.55 -5.97
N LYS A 30 7.64 7.36 -6.33
CA LYS A 30 8.07 7.22 -7.72
C LYS A 30 7.52 5.94 -8.36
N LEU A 31 7.43 4.84 -7.62
CA LEU A 31 6.79 3.61 -8.09
C LEU A 31 5.32 3.87 -8.42
N ILE A 32 4.54 4.46 -7.51
CA ILE A 32 3.10 4.74 -7.76
C ILE A 32 2.93 5.57 -9.04
N LYS A 33 3.74 6.62 -9.22
CA LYS A 33 3.70 7.46 -10.43
C LYS A 33 4.10 6.67 -11.68
N LYS A 34 5.06 5.75 -11.58
CA LYS A 34 5.46 4.85 -12.67
C LYS A 34 4.34 3.89 -13.04
N LEU A 35 3.73 3.22 -12.06
CA LEU A 35 2.59 2.30 -12.26
C LEU A 35 1.42 2.99 -12.97
N GLN A 36 1.13 4.25 -12.60
CA GLN A 36 0.14 5.03 -13.32
C GLN A 36 0.56 5.33 -14.77
N LYS A 37 1.79 5.81 -14.98
CA LYS A 37 2.25 6.28 -16.29
C LYS A 37 2.39 5.14 -17.30
N GLU A 38 2.91 4.00 -16.87
CA GLU A 38 3.23 2.86 -17.75
C GLU A 38 2.03 1.92 -17.93
N ASN A 39 1.33 1.60 -16.83
CA ASN A 39 0.33 0.53 -16.82
C ASN A 39 -1.11 1.05 -16.64
N LYS A 40 -1.30 2.36 -16.41
CA LYS A 40 -2.59 2.96 -16.00
C LYS A 40 -3.24 2.17 -14.87
N THR A 41 -2.43 1.72 -13.91
CA THR A 41 -2.84 0.80 -12.85
C THR A 41 -4.08 1.31 -12.11
N PHE A 42 -4.16 2.62 -11.88
CA PHE A 42 -5.24 3.30 -11.16
C PHE A 42 -6.23 4.02 -12.10
N GLY A 43 -6.26 3.68 -13.39
CA GLY A 43 -7.21 4.23 -14.36
C GLY A 43 -7.07 5.74 -14.59
N GLU A 44 -8.17 6.49 -14.59
CA GLU A 44 -8.20 7.93 -14.90
C GLU A 44 -8.35 8.81 -13.65
N ILE A 45 -7.64 8.49 -12.57
CA ILE A 45 -7.59 9.34 -11.37
C ILE A 45 -6.40 10.31 -11.43
N ASP A 46 -6.56 11.48 -10.79
CA ASP A 46 -5.45 12.40 -10.55
C ASP A 46 -4.62 11.91 -9.37
N ILE A 47 -3.54 11.18 -9.67
CA ILE A 47 -2.69 10.56 -8.65
C ILE A 47 -2.15 11.58 -7.65
N ASN A 48 -1.72 12.75 -8.10
CA ASN A 48 -1.10 13.72 -7.20
C ASN A 48 -2.13 14.27 -6.22
N ALA A 49 -3.31 14.65 -6.72
CA ALA A 49 -4.39 15.16 -5.87
C ALA A 49 -4.92 14.10 -4.89
N GLU A 50 -5.04 12.85 -5.33
CA GLU A 50 -5.47 11.75 -4.45
C GLU A 50 -4.39 11.42 -3.41
N LEU A 51 -3.11 11.37 -3.80
CA LEU A 51 -2.01 11.15 -2.85
C LEU A 51 -1.94 12.25 -1.78
N ASP A 52 -2.08 13.52 -2.17
CA ASP A 52 -2.15 14.64 -1.21
C ASP A 52 -3.33 14.49 -0.24
N THR A 53 -4.48 14.01 -0.75
CA THR A 53 -5.66 13.75 0.09
C THR A 53 -5.39 12.62 1.10
N LEU A 54 -4.80 11.52 0.64
CA LEU A 54 -4.45 10.38 1.51
C LEU A 54 -3.41 10.78 2.57
N LEU A 55 -2.44 11.61 2.20
CA LEU A 55 -1.44 12.15 3.10
C LEU A 55 -2.06 13.02 4.20
N LEU A 56 -3.00 13.90 3.83
CA LEU A 56 -3.72 14.72 4.81
C LEU A 56 -4.56 13.86 5.76
N ASP A 57 -5.21 12.82 5.25
CA ASP A 57 -6.05 11.93 6.04
C ASP A 57 -5.22 11.10 7.04
N ILE A 58 -4.09 10.55 6.61
CA ILE A 58 -3.21 9.75 7.49
C ILE A 58 -2.50 10.63 8.52
N ASN A 59 -2.05 11.84 8.16
CA ASN A 59 -1.46 12.79 9.12
C ASN A 59 -2.47 13.27 10.17
N LYS A 60 -3.76 13.36 9.81
CA LYS A 60 -4.81 13.74 10.76
C LYS A 60 -5.09 12.66 11.80
N ASN A 61 -5.18 11.40 11.37
CA ASN A 61 -5.36 10.24 12.25
C ASN A 61 -5.00 8.95 11.52
N GLY A 62 -3.73 8.56 11.57
CA GLY A 62 -3.24 7.44 10.78
C GLY A 62 -3.85 6.09 11.18
N GLN A 63 -4.10 5.89 12.47
CA GLN A 63 -4.77 4.69 12.96
C GLN A 63 -6.19 4.56 12.39
N GLN A 64 -6.96 5.64 12.44
CA GLN A 64 -8.32 5.66 11.90
C GLN A 64 -8.30 5.52 10.38
N PHE A 65 -7.32 6.11 9.70
CA PHE A 65 -7.14 5.97 8.26
C PHE A 65 -6.96 4.51 7.85
N LEU A 66 -6.01 3.79 8.47
CA LEU A 66 -5.74 2.39 8.14
C LEU A 66 -6.90 1.46 8.57
N LYS A 67 -7.53 1.72 9.73
CA LYS A 67 -8.77 1.01 10.13
C LYS A 67 -9.89 1.22 9.11
N ASN A 68 -10.08 2.45 8.62
CA ASN A 68 -11.08 2.75 7.60
C ASN A 68 -10.78 2.03 6.27
N TYR A 69 -9.51 2.01 5.85
CA TYR A 69 -9.07 1.26 4.69
C TYR A 69 -9.38 -0.23 4.80
N LEU A 70 -9.02 -0.88 5.91
CA LEU A 70 -9.28 -2.31 6.10
C LEU A 70 -10.78 -2.62 6.16
N ASN A 71 -11.57 -1.76 6.78
CA ASN A 71 -13.03 -1.89 6.78
C ASN A 71 -13.63 -1.73 5.37
N GLU A 72 -13.12 -0.78 4.59
CA GLU A 72 -13.50 -0.60 3.18
C GLU A 72 -13.15 -1.85 2.37
N LEU A 73 -11.93 -2.38 2.52
CA LEU A 73 -11.50 -3.61 1.87
C LEU A 73 -12.42 -4.79 2.19
N LYS A 74 -12.73 -4.99 3.48
CA LYS A 74 -13.56 -6.10 3.97
C LYS A 74 -15.03 -6.00 3.55
N SER A 75 -15.57 -4.78 3.44
CA SER A 75 -16.95 -4.54 3.05
C SER A 75 -17.15 -4.45 1.53
N SER A 76 -16.04 -4.43 0.77
CA SER A 76 -16.08 -4.34 -0.68
C SER A 76 -16.41 -5.67 -1.33
N GLU A 77 -17.40 -5.66 -2.22
CA GLU A 77 -17.66 -6.79 -3.12
C GLU A 77 -16.72 -6.72 -4.32
N LEU A 78 -15.61 -7.44 -4.21
CA LEU A 78 -14.56 -7.58 -5.22
C LEU A 78 -14.70 -8.91 -5.97
N THR A 79 -14.37 -8.88 -7.26
CA THR A 79 -14.18 -10.10 -8.06
C THR A 79 -12.77 -10.65 -7.80
N GLU A 80 -12.54 -11.94 -8.04
CA GLU A 80 -11.21 -12.55 -7.91
C GLU A 80 -10.14 -11.79 -8.71
N THR A 81 -10.47 -11.31 -9.92
CA THR A 81 -9.56 -10.48 -10.74
C THR A 81 -9.20 -9.16 -10.05
N ASN A 82 -10.15 -8.53 -9.37
CA ASN A 82 -9.93 -7.28 -8.66
C ASN A 82 -9.13 -7.51 -7.37
N GLU A 83 -9.40 -8.60 -6.66
CA GLU A 83 -8.62 -8.99 -5.48
C GLU A 83 -7.18 -9.33 -5.85
N LEU A 84 -6.96 -10.05 -6.96
CA LEU A 84 -5.62 -10.33 -7.46
C LEU A 84 -4.88 -9.05 -7.80
N LYS A 85 -5.53 -8.09 -8.46
CA LYS A 85 -4.91 -6.80 -8.80
C LYS A 85 -4.56 -5.97 -7.56
N LEU A 86 -5.36 -6.04 -6.49
CA LEU A 86 -5.02 -5.42 -5.20
C LEU A 86 -3.78 -6.05 -4.58
N ILE A 87 -3.69 -7.38 -4.60
CA ILE A 87 -2.52 -8.12 -4.11
C ILE A 87 -1.28 -7.77 -4.95
N GLU A 88 -1.39 -7.75 -6.28
CA GLU A 88 -0.28 -7.38 -7.17
C GLU A 88 0.25 -5.98 -6.83
N VAL A 89 -0.64 -4.99 -6.66
CA VAL A 89 -0.25 -3.63 -6.26
C VAL A 89 0.42 -3.61 -4.88
N ALA A 90 -0.10 -4.35 -3.90
CA ALA A 90 0.51 -4.43 -2.58
C ALA A 90 1.92 -5.04 -2.64
N ILE A 91 2.11 -6.13 -3.39
CA ILE A 91 3.40 -6.80 -3.59
C ILE A 91 4.39 -5.87 -4.30
N GLU A 92 3.97 -5.21 -5.37
CA GLU A 92 4.81 -4.26 -6.11
C GLU A 92 5.26 -3.11 -5.23
N THR A 93 4.37 -2.62 -4.35
CA THR A 93 4.68 -1.52 -3.42
C THR A 93 5.69 -1.94 -2.36
N ILE A 94 5.50 -3.08 -1.72
CA ILE A 94 6.44 -3.59 -0.69
C ILE A 94 7.81 -3.91 -1.30
N LYS A 95 7.84 -4.37 -2.56
CA LYS A 95 9.09 -4.63 -3.29
C LYS A 95 9.69 -3.37 -3.93
N ALA A 96 9.05 -2.21 -3.81
CA ALA A 96 9.56 -0.95 -4.37
C ALA A 96 10.89 -0.59 -3.71
N ASP A 97 10.97 -0.90 -2.42
CA ASP A 97 12.10 -0.66 -1.57
C ASP A 97 12.96 -1.93 -1.47
N GLU A 98 14.28 -1.76 -1.45
CA GLU A 98 15.23 -2.90 -1.40
C GLU A 98 15.26 -3.57 -0.03
N ILE A 99 14.55 -3.00 0.96
CA ILE A 99 14.49 -3.47 2.33
C ILE A 99 13.01 -3.72 2.63
N ILE A 100 12.64 -5.00 2.73
CA ILE A 100 11.29 -5.37 3.14
C ILE A 100 11.24 -5.43 4.66
N GLU A 101 10.39 -4.59 5.26
CA GLU A 101 10.22 -4.54 6.70
C GLU A 101 9.21 -5.57 7.22
N TYR A 102 9.41 -6.02 8.46
CA TYR A 102 8.51 -6.98 9.09
C TYR A 102 7.09 -6.40 9.30
N SER A 103 6.99 -5.08 9.46
CA SER A 103 5.74 -4.32 9.52
C SER A 103 4.95 -4.45 8.21
N GLU A 104 5.60 -4.26 7.06
CA GLU A 104 5.00 -4.41 5.74
C GLU A 104 4.49 -5.83 5.49
N VAL A 105 5.28 -6.85 5.83
CA VAL A 105 4.87 -8.26 5.72
C VAL A 105 3.63 -8.54 6.55
N LYS A 106 3.60 -8.06 7.79
CA LYS A 106 2.43 -8.18 8.66
C LYS A 106 1.21 -7.49 8.06
N PHE A 107 1.38 -6.27 7.56
CA PHE A 107 0.30 -5.51 6.95
C PHE A 107 -0.25 -6.21 5.71
N PHE A 108 0.63 -6.75 4.87
CA PHE A 108 0.26 -7.58 3.73
C PHE A 108 -0.58 -8.80 4.14
N LYS A 109 -0.17 -9.53 5.19
CA LYS A 109 -0.96 -10.66 5.72
C LYS A 109 -2.36 -10.21 6.17
N VAL A 110 -2.49 -9.02 6.76
CA VAL A 110 -3.79 -8.44 7.12
C VAL A 110 -4.62 -8.14 5.87
N ILE A 111 -4.08 -7.47 4.85
CA ILE A 111 -4.77 -7.23 3.57
C ILE A 111 -5.26 -8.55 2.98
N ARG A 112 -4.35 -9.52 2.87
CA ARG A 112 -4.60 -10.84 2.29
C ARG A 112 -5.73 -11.59 2.99
N SER A 113 -5.78 -11.54 4.33
CA SER A 113 -6.84 -12.19 5.13
C SER A 113 -8.23 -11.57 4.97
N ASN A 114 -8.32 -10.34 4.47
CA ASN A 114 -9.60 -9.66 4.19
C ASN A 114 -10.12 -9.94 2.77
N LEU A 115 -9.38 -10.67 1.94
CA LEU A 115 -9.73 -11.02 0.55
C LEU A 115 -10.11 -12.50 0.42
N LYS A 116 -10.92 -12.83 -0.59
CA LYS A 116 -11.45 -14.19 -0.82
C LYS A 116 -10.63 -15.04 -1.77
N ILE A 117 -9.76 -14.42 -2.58
CA ILE A 117 -8.82 -15.10 -3.49
C ILE A 117 -8.06 -16.20 -2.75
N ASP A 118 -7.61 -17.24 -3.43
CA ASP A 118 -6.80 -18.31 -2.85
C ASP A 118 -5.28 -18.02 -2.97
N ASN A 119 -4.47 -18.72 -2.17
CA ASN A 119 -3.02 -18.51 -2.19
C ASN A 119 -2.38 -19.03 -3.49
N ASP A 120 -2.92 -20.11 -4.08
CA ASP A 120 -2.35 -20.73 -5.27
C ASP A 120 -2.41 -19.77 -6.47
N SER A 121 -3.52 -19.04 -6.62
CA SER A 121 -3.71 -17.98 -7.62
C SER A 121 -2.69 -16.84 -7.50
N ILE A 122 -2.25 -16.52 -6.28
CA ILE A 122 -1.22 -15.50 -6.04
C ILE A 122 0.16 -16.08 -6.38
N LEU A 123 0.44 -17.30 -5.94
CA LEU A 123 1.72 -17.99 -6.14
C LEU A 123 2.00 -18.36 -7.60
N GLU A 124 0.96 -18.57 -8.41
CA GLU A 124 1.13 -18.77 -9.85
C GLU A 124 1.82 -17.58 -10.53
N LYS A 125 1.57 -16.36 -10.04
CA LYS A 125 2.16 -15.12 -10.56
C LYS A 125 3.38 -14.64 -9.77
N HIS A 126 3.37 -14.86 -8.46
CA HIS A 126 4.39 -14.40 -7.53
C HIS A 126 4.88 -15.57 -6.66
N PRO A 127 5.59 -16.56 -7.24
CA PRO A 127 6.06 -17.74 -6.51
C PRO A 127 7.07 -17.40 -5.41
N ASP A 128 7.73 -16.25 -5.53
CA ASP A 128 8.69 -15.71 -4.55
C ASP A 128 8.02 -15.12 -3.30
N PHE A 129 6.68 -15.11 -3.23
CA PHE A 129 5.91 -14.56 -2.12
C PHE A 129 5.32 -15.65 -1.19
N GLU A 130 5.75 -16.90 -1.32
CA GLU A 130 5.28 -18.04 -0.50
C GLU A 130 5.42 -17.79 1.00
N ASP A 131 6.59 -17.33 1.46
CA ASP A 131 6.88 -17.04 2.86
C ASP A 131 5.93 -15.97 3.46
N TYR A 132 5.35 -15.10 2.63
CA TYR A 132 4.44 -14.02 3.02
C TYR A 132 2.98 -14.49 3.10
N LEU A 133 2.66 -15.61 2.43
CA LEU A 133 1.35 -16.24 2.42
C LEU A 133 1.23 -17.37 3.44
N GLU A 134 2.34 -17.75 4.08
CA GLU A 134 2.31 -18.67 5.20
C GLU A 134 1.41 -18.13 6.32
N GLN A 135 0.40 -18.93 6.67
CA GLN A 135 -0.40 -18.69 7.85
C GLN A 135 0.52 -18.82 9.06
N ASP A 136 0.85 -17.69 9.69
CA ASP A 136 1.10 -17.74 11.13
C ASP A 136 -0.15 -18.37 11.80
N ILE A 137 -0.06 -18.83 13.05
CA ILE A 137 -1.25 -19.29 13.79
C ILE A 137 -2.13 -18.06 14.07
N ILE A 138 -2.85 -17.62 13.04
CA ILE A 138 -3.62 -16.39 12.99
C ILE A 138 -5.05 -16.80 13.30
N THR A 139 -5.40 -16.74 14.58
CA THR A 139 -6.80 -16.75 14.98
C THR A 139 -7.40 -15.37 14.64
N ASP A 140 -8.71 -15.27 14.37
CA ASP A 140 -9.40 -13.97 14.21
C ASP A 140 -9.10 -12.99 15.36
N SER A 141 -8.84 -13.52 16.57
CA SER A 141 -8.42 -12.77 17.75
C SER A 141 -6.99 -12.21 17.67
N TYR A 142 -6.08 -12.87 16.94
CA TYR A 142 -4.73 -12.38 16.66
C TYR A 142 -4.75 -11.31 15.57
N LEU A 143 -5.61 -11.42 14.53
CA LEU A 143 -5.80 -10.33 13.56
C LEU A 143 -6.38 -9.08 14.20
N ALA A 144 -7.38 -9.24 15.07
CA ALA A 144 -7.97 -8.12 15.80
C ALA A 144 -6.94 -7.42 16.70
N ARG A 145 -6.10 -8.18 17.41
CA ARG A 145 -5.02 -7.64 18.24
C ARG A 145 -3.87 -7.06 17.41
N LEU A 146 -3.51 -7.71 16.31
CA LEU A 146 -2.51 -7.19 15.38
C LEU A 146 -2.95 -5.86 14.81
N GLN A 147 -4.22 -5.70 14.41
CA GLN A 147 -4.74 -4.41 13.96
C GLN A 147 -4.57 -3.35 15.06
N ASP A 148 -4.94 -3.65 16.31
CA ASP A 148 -4.81 -2.66 17.39
C ASP A 148 -3.33 -2.35 17.75
N ASP A 149 -2.48 -3.36 17.91
CA ASP A 149 -1.07 -3.20 18.31
C ASP A 149 -0.18 -2.61 17.20
N PHE A 150 -0.46 -2.95 15.94
CA PHE A 150 0.28 -2.46 14.76
C PHE A 150 0.09 -0.95 14.58
N PHE A 151 -1.14 -0.45 14.74
CA PHE A 151 -1.43 0.98 14.60
C PHE A 151 -0.97 1.81 15.80
N ASP A 152 -0.78 1.20 16.97
CA ASP A 152 -0.38 1.91 18.20
C ASP A 152 1.11 2.29 18.24
N THR A 153 1.98 1.60 17.49
CA THR A 153 3.44 1.75 17.65
C THR A 153 4.18 2.41 16.49
N HIS A 154 3.61 2.48 15.28
CA HIS A 154 4.39 2.88 14.09
C HIS A 154 3.96 4.20 13.44
N ILE A 155 2.78 4.77 13.81
CA ILE A 155 2.24 5.99 13.17
C ILE A 155 2.36 7.22 14.08
N SER A 156 3.52 7.41 14.73
CA SER A 156 3.72 8.55 15.65
C SER A 156 4.33 9.79 14.99
N ASN A 157 4.73 9.72 13.72
CA ASN A 157 5.37 10.83 13.01
C ASN A 157 4.42 11.41 11.94
N GLU A 158 4.47 12.74 11.75
CA GLU A 158 3.82 13.40 10.60
C GLU A 158 4.66 13.13 9.34
N PHE A 159 4.03 12.62 8.29
CA PHE A 159 4.65 12.40 6.99
C PHE A 159 4.91 13.74 6.28
N GLU A 160 6.05 13.87 5.61
CA GLU A 160 6.41 15.04 4.79
C GLU A 160 5.48 15.18 3.56
N LEU A 161 5.40 16.40 3.01
CA LEU A 161 4.58 16.65 1.81
C LEU A 161 5.16 15.95 0.58
N ILE A 162 4.31 15.25 -0.18
CA ILE A 162 4.71 14.55 -1.42
C ILE A 162 5.31 15.50 -2.47
N SER A 163 4.92 16.77 -2.47
CA SER A 163 5.52 17.80 -3.32
C SER A 163 6.98 18.10 -2.95
N GLN A 164 7.33 18.10 -1.66
CA GLN A 164 8.70 18.30 -1.20
C GLN A 164 9.59 17.11 -1.58
N ILE A 165 9.02 15.90 -1.54
CA ILE A 165 9.67 14.67 -2.02
C ILE A 165 10.01 14.78 -3.52
N ASP A 166 9.07 15.26 -4.35
CA ASP A 166 9.26 15.43 -5.79
C ASP A 166 10.34 16.47 -6.14
N ASP A 167 10.37 17.60 -5.41
CA ASP A 167 11.35 18.67 -5.64
C ASP A 167 12.78 18.20 -5.30
N ASP A 168 12.96 17.47 -4.21
CA ASP A 168 14.25 16.86 -3.85
C ASP A 168 14.74 15.82 -4.87
N ILE A 169 13.81 15.09 -5.52
CA ILE A 169 14.16 14.18 -6.63
C ILE A 169 14.65 14.98 -7.83
N LEU A 170 13.97 16.08 -8.18
CA LEU A 170 14.38 16.94 -9.28
C LEU A 170 15.76 17.54 -9.04
N ASP A 171 16.07 17.95 -7.81
CA ASP A 171 17.35 18.54 -7.47
C ASP A 171 18.48 17.49 -7.41
N SER A 172 18.25 16.31 -6.83
CA SER A 172 19.23 15.21 -6.84
C SER A 172 19.50 14.64 -8.24
N LEU A 173 18.52 14.71 -9.16
CA LEU A 173 18.72 14.36 -10.58
C LEU A 173 19.47 15.44 -11.35
N LYS A 174 19.38 16.73 -10.97
CA LYS A 174 20.21 17.79 -11.56
C LYS A 174 21.66 17.63 -11.12
N GLU A 175 21.91 17.37 -9.85
CA GLU A 175 23.26 17.18 -9.31
C GLU A 175 23.99 15.97 -9.94
N LYS A 176 23.27 14.88 -10.25
CA LYS A 176 23.86 13.70 -10.92
C LYS A 176 24.15 13.89 -12.42
N ASN A 177 23.63 14.94 -13.04
CA ASN A 177 23.84 15.22 -14.47
C ASN A 177 24.90 16.31 -14.71
N GLU A 178 25.57 16.79 -13.66
CA GLU A 178 26.62 17.82 -13.73
C GLU A 178 28.06 17.30 -13.49
N GLU A 179 28.29 15.97 -13.45
CA GLU A 179 29.63 15.33 -13.52
C GLU A 179 29.84 14.55 -14.82
#